data_AF-A0A4U3A3T3-F1
#
_entry.id   AF-A0A4U3A3T3-F1
#
_cell.length_a   1.000
_cell.length_b   1.000
_cell.length_c   1.000
_cell.angle_alpha   90.00
_cell.angle_beta   90.00
_cell.angle_gamma   90.00
#
_symmetry.space_group_name_H-M   'P 1'
#
loop_
_entity.id
_entity.type
_entity.pdbx_description
1 polymer ?
#
loop_
_entity_poly.entity_id
_entity_poly.type
_entity_poly.pdbx_seq_one_letter_code
_entity_poly.pdbx_strand_id
1 'polypeptide(L)'
;MFILMLILNIWNENLSTFYSIVTYELTLSTAKTLAKLNPNMTFIYVSGSGTDSTESGRTMWARVKERTENELLRLPFKSAYMFRLRLIIPANGVKSKTKLYQLMYDVMKPFNPLLKRFGSVITSEQLGRAMVRVGKDGYSRSIIESSDLKKIGK
;
A
#
# COMPACT_ATOMS: atom_id res chain seq x y z
N MET A 1 -9.56 11.99 -2.53
CA MET A 1 -10.79 11.66 -3.29
C MET A 1 -10.83 10.20 -3.77
N PHE A 2 -9.72 9.59 -4.26
CA PHE A 2 -9.63 8.14 -4.54
C PHE A 2 -9.98 7.26 -3.33
N ILE A 3 -9.51 7.65 -2.14
CA ILE A 3 -9.84 6.97 -0.87
C ILE A 3 -11.32 7.15 -0.50
N LEU A 4 -11.90 8.33 -0.75
CA LEU A 4 -13.30 8.63 -0.39
C LEU A 4 -14.31 7.85 -1.26
N MET A 5 -13.99 7.65 -2.54
CA MET A 5 -14.85 6.91 -3.48
C MET A 5 -14.76 5.39 -3.30
N LEU A 6 -13.59 4.86 -2.91
CA LEU A 6 -13.46 3.48 -2.43
C LEU A 6 -14.24 3.26 -1.13
N ILE A 7 -14.18 4.21 -0.19
CA ILE A 7 -14.93 4.14 1.07
C ILE A 7 -16.45 4.08 0.82
N LEU A 8 -16.99 4.88 -0.10
CA LEU A 8 -18.43 4.89 -0.39
C LEU A 8 -18.93 3.60 -1.08
N ASN A 9 -18.13 2.99 -1.96
CA ASN A 9 -18.53 1.74 -2.63
C ASN A 9 -18.37 0.49 -1.75
N ILE A 10 -17.46 0.50 -0.77
CA ILE A 10 -17.20 -0.66 0.12
C ILE A 10 -18.33 -0.90 1.14
N TRP A 11 -19.25 0.05 1.35
CA TRP A 11 -20.39 -0.10 2.27
C TRP A 11 -21.46 -1.14 1.84
N ASN A 12 -21.32 -1.75 0.66
CA ASN A 12 -22.17 -2.86 0.22
C ASN A 12 -21.61 -4.21 0.72
N GLU A 13 -22.41 -5.00 1.43
CA GLU A 13 -22.06 -6.32 1.98
C GLU A 13 -21.38 -7.26 0.96
N ASN A 14 -21.82 -7.23 -0.30
CA ASN A 14 -21.22 -8.05 -1.36
C ASN A 14 -19.80 -7.58 -1.73
N LEU A 15 -19.56 -6.25 -1.71
CA LEU A 15 -18.22 -5.71 -1.93
C LEU A 15 -17.31 -5.93 -0.72
N SER A 16 -17.87 -6.00 0.49
CA SER A 16 -17.09 -6.23 1.69
C SER A 16 -16.44 -7.63 1.70
N THR A 17 -17.21 -8.64 1.31
CA THR A 17 -16.76 -10.04 1.16
C THR A 17 -15.75 -10.17 0.03
N PHE A 18 -16.05 -9.61 -1.15
CA PHE A 18 -15.12 -9.63 -2.28
C PHE A 18 -13.79 -8.93 -1.95
N TYR A 19 -13.85 -7.80 -1.26
CA TYR A 19 -12.66 -7.08 -0.81
C TYR A 19 -11.81 -7.94 0.14
N SER A 20 -12.44 -8.68 1.05
CA SER A 20 -11.75 -9.62 1.95
C SER A 20 -11.09 -10.76 1.17
N ILE A 21 -11.80 -11.39 0.23
CA ILE A 21 -11.24 -12.47 -0.60
C ILE A 21 -10.00 -11.99 -1.35
N VAL A 22 -10.10 -10.85 -2.03
CA VAL A 22 -8.99 -10.33 -2.86
C VAL A 22 -7.84 -9.81 -2.01
N THR A 23 -8.13 -9.09 -0.92
CA THR A 23 -7.09 -8.42 -0.13
C THR A 23 -6.44 -9.34 0.89
N TYR A 24 -7.23 -10.20 1.53
CA TYR A 24 -6.78 -11.05 2.63
C TYR A 24 -6.51 -12.47 2.16
N GLU A 25 -7.50 -13.17 1.61
CA GLU A 25 -7.38 -14.60 1.31
C GLU A 25 -6.37 -14.87 0.19
N LEU A 26 -6.50 -14.17 -0.93
CA LEU A 26 -5.58 -14.32 -2.06
C LEU A 26 -4.15 -13.97 -1.66
N THR A 27 -3.96 -12.86 -0.94
CA THR A 27 -2.64 -12.42 -0.46
C THR A 27 -2.02 -13.45 0.46
N LEU A 28 -2.74 -13.94 1.48
CA LEU A 28 -2.20 -14.92 2.42
C LEU A 28 -1.98 -16.28 1.79
N SER A 29 -2.85 -16.73 0.90
CA SER A 29 -2.64 -17.98 0.16
C SER A 29 -1.35 -17.93 -0.66
N THR A 30 -1.13 -16.82 -1.37
CA THR A 30 0.08 -16.58 -2.15
C THR A 30 1.32 -16.51 -1.25
N ALA A 31 1.26 -15.71 -0.18
CA ALA A 31 2.38 -15.53 0.73
C ALA A 31 2.75 -16.83 1.47
N LYS A 32 1.77 -17.60 1.94
CA LYS A 32 2.01 -18.92 2.57
C LYS A 32 2.66 -19.90 1.60
N THR A 33 2.25 -19.89 0.34
CA THR A 33 2.86 -20.73 -0.70
C THR A 33 4.30 -20.32 -0.95
N LEU A 34 4.57 -19.02 -1.09
CA LEU A 34 5.92 -18.50 -1.31
C LEU A 34 6.84 -18.74 -0.10
N ALA A 35 6.34 -18.58 1.13
CA ALA A 35 7.12 -18.84 2.34
C ALA A 35 7.57 -20.31 2.44
N LYS A 36 6.74 -21.25 1.98
CA LYS A 36 7.10 -22.68 1.91
C LYS A 36 8.14 -22.96 0.83
N LEU A 37 8.04 -22.32 -0.33
CA LEU A 37 8.92 -22.56 -1.47
C LEU A 37 10.28 -21.87 -1.32
N ASN A 38 10.32 -20.70 -0.70
CA ASN A 38 11.53 -19.91 -0.52
C ASN A 38 11.48 -19.11 0.80
N PRO A 39 11.80 -19.74 1.94
CA PRO A 39 11.85 -19.04 3.22
C PRO A 39 12.94 -17.95 3.24
N ASN A 40 13.96 -18.02 2.38
CA ASN A 40 15.02 -17.01 2.31
C ASN A 40 14.61 -15.72 1.56
N MET A 41 13.38 -15.66 1.05
CA MET A 41 12.85 -14.50 0.33
C MET A 41 12.51 -13.33 1.26
N THR A 42 12.68 -12.10 0.75
CA THR A 42 12.10 -10.89 1.35
C THR A 42 10.73 -10.63 0.74
N PHE A 43 9.69 -10.60 1.57
CA PHE A 43 8.32 -10.31 1.15
C PHE A 43 7.97 -8.84 1.42
N ILE A 44 7.44 -8.13 0.43
CA ILE A 44 7.00 -6.73 0.57
C ILE A 44 5.51 -6.66 0.26
N TYR A 45 4.73 -6.21 1.23
CA TYR A 45 3.29 -5.97 1.07
C TYR A 45 3.01 -4.47 1.08
N VAL A 46 2.25 -4.00 0.09
CA VAL A 46 1.89 -2.59 -0.05
C VAL A 46 0.48 -2.37 0.49
N SER A 47 0.39 -1.64 1.60
CA SER A 47 -0.86 -1.30 2.26
C SER A 47 -1.15 0.21 2.18
N GLY A 48 -2.31 0.62 2.70
CA GLY A 48 -2.73 2.02 2.74
C GLY A 48 -2.67 2.56 4.18
N SER A 49 -2.26 3.81 4.35
CA SER A 49 -2.25 4.48 5.65
C SER A 49 -3.65 4.72 6.18
N GLY A 50 -3.82 4.66 7.49
CA GLY A 50 -5.12 4.65 8.16
C GLY A 50 -5.41 3.32 8.88
N THR A 51 -4.47 2.38 8.80
CA THR A 51 -4.33 1.24 9.69
C THR A 51 -3.69 1.70 11.00
N ASP A 52 -4.51 1.95 12.02
CA ASP A 52 -4.04 1.92 13.40
C ASP A 52 -3.63 0.48 13.71
N SER A 53 -2.50 0.25 14.37
CA SER A 53 -1.94 -1.09 14.65
C SER A 53 -2.68 -1.87 15.75
N THR A 54 -3.98 -1.62 15.92
CA THR A 54 -4.81 -2.07 17.05
C THR A 54 -6.05 -2.89 16.64
N GLU A 55 -6.13 -3.36 15.39
CA GLU A 55 -7.26 -4.07 14.75
C GLU A 55 -8.60 -3.32 14.83
N SER A 56 -8.54 -2.04 15.23
CA SER A 56 -9.68 -1.18 15.57
C SER A 56 -9.84 -0.02 14.60
N GLY A 57 -9.27 -0.15 13.39
CA GLY A 57 -9.52 0.77 12.29
C GLY A 57 -11.02 1.05 12.13
N ARG A 58 -11.39 2.33 12.03
CA ARG A 58 -12.80 2.79 11.98
C ARG A 58 -13.60 2.25 10.79
N THR A 59 -12.95 1.54 9.87
CA THR A 59 -13.52 1.03 8.62
C THR A 59 -13.07 -0.40 8.38
N MET A 60 -13.95 -1.23 7.83
CA MET A 60 -13.66 -2.65 7.54
C MET A 60 -12.35 -2.82 6.76
N TRP A 61 -12.11 -1.99 5.74
CA TRP A 61 -10.94 -2.12 4.87
C TRP A 61 -9.61 -1.96 5.63
N ALA A 62 -9.59 -1.10 6.66
CA ALA A 62 -8.42 -0.90 7.51
C ALA A 62 -8.17 -2.15 8.35
N ARG A 63 -9.22 -2.72 8.96
CA ARG A 63 -9.13 -3.95 9.76
C ARG A 63 -8.64 -5.14 8.92
N VAL A 64 -9.17 -5.32 7.71
CA VAL A 64 -8.76 -6.41 6.82
C VAL A 64 -7.28 -6.29 6.44
N LYS A 65 -6.85 -5.08 6.04
CA LYS A 65 -5.43 -4.85 5.69
C LYS A 65 -4.51 -5.05 6.87
N GLU A 66 -4.90 -4.57 8.04
CA GLU A 66 -4.11 -4.72 9.25
C GLU A 66 -3.99 -6.18 9.69
N ARG A 67 -5.09 -6.93 9.69
CA ARG A 67 -5.08 -8.38 9.89
C ARG A 67 -4.16 -9.08 8.89
N THR A 68 -4.16 -8.62 7.63
CA THR A 68 -3.25 -9.12 6.59
C THR A 68 -1.79 -8.82 6.95
N GLU A 69 -1.47 -7.59 7.36
CA GLU A 69 -0.12 -7.19 7.79
C GLU A 69 0.38 -8.07 8.95
N ASN A 70 -0.44 -8.23 10.00
CA ASN A 70 -0.11 -9.03 11.18
C ASN A 70 0.17 -10.50 10.82
N GLU A 71 -0.66 -11.09 9.96
CA GLU A 71 -0.49 -12.47 9.51
C GLU A 71 0.76 -12.64 8.62
N LEU A 72 1.02 -11.69 7.72
CA LEU A 72 2.20 -11.74 6.85
C LEU A 72 3.52 -11.64 7.65
N LEU A 73 3.54 -10.83 8.71
CA LEU A 73 4.71 -10.71 9.59
C LEU A 73 5.00 -11.99 10.39
N ARG A 74 4.01 -12.87 10.56
CA ARG A 74 4.16 -14.16 11.25
C ARG A 74 4.69 -15.27 10.32
N LEU A 75 4.71 -15.04 9.00
CA LEU A 75 5.19 -16.04 8.05
C LEU A 75 6.72 -16.18 8.12
N PRO A 76 7.27 -17.38 7.88
CA PRO A 76 8.69 -17.68 8.04
C PRO A 76 9.53 -17.20 6.83
N PHE A 77 9.33 -15.96 6.41
CA PHE A 77 10.21 -15.28 5.46
C PHE A 77 11.48 -14.81 6.17
N LYS A 78 12.58 -14.70 5.42
CA LYS A 78 13.82 -14.05 5.87
C LYS A 78 13.53 -12.65 6.39
N SER A 79 12.68 -11.92 5.66
CA SER A 79 12.20 -10.61 6.08
C SER A 79 10.84 -10.32 5.44
N ALA A 80 9.94 -9.70 6.18
CA ALA A 80 8.66 -9.22 5.68
C ALA A 80 8.50 -7.74 5.99
N TYR A 81 8.13 -6.94 4.98
CA TYR A 81 7.95 -5.49 5.09
C TYR A 81 6.55 -5.04 4.68
N MET A 82 5.96 -4.16 5.48
CA MET A 82 4.63 -3.56 5.29
C MET A 82 4.78 -2.09 4.92
N PHE A 83 4.49 -1.76 3.67
CA PHE A 83 4.63 -0.40 3.14
C PHE A 83 3.31 0.35 3.33
N ARG A 84 3.23 1.24 4.31
CA ARG A 84 2.01 2.00 4.62
C ARG A 84 1.96 3.29 3.81
N LEU A 85 1.17 3.26 2.73
CA LEU A 85 1.09 4.37 1.77
C LEU A 85 -0.06 5.34 2.05
N ARG A 86 0.25 6.62 2.22
CA ARG A 86 -0.73 7.72 2.40
C ARG A 86 -1.32 8.17 1.09
N LEU A 87 -0.49 8.75 0.25
CA LEU A 87 -0.89 9.26 -1.04
C LEU A 87 0.21 8.93 -2.05
N ILE A 88 -0.18 8.25 -3.12
CA ILE A 88 0.68 8.00 -4.27
C ILE A 88 0.29 8.98 -5.35
N ILE A 89 1.25 9.78 -5.82
CA ILE A 89 1.09 10.56 -7.04
C ILE A 89 1.74 9.78 -8.18
N PRO A 90 0.99 9.43 -9.25
CA PRO A 90 1.61 8.82 -10.42
C PRO A 90 2.67 9.77 -11.00
N ALA A 91 3.90 9.28 -11.13
CA ALA A 91 4.94 9.97 -11.90
C ALA A 91 4.77 9.66 -13.40
N ASN A 92 5.28 10.54 -14.26
CA ASN A 92 5.40 10.35 -15.72
C ASN A 92 4.10 10.27 -16.53
N GLY A 93 3.05 10.99 -16.12
CA GLY A 93 1.88 11.19 -16.97
C GLY A 93 1.07 9.92 -17.25
N VAL A 94 1.16 8.92 -16.37
CA VAL A 94 0.30 7.72 -16.39
C VAL A 94 -1.16 8.19 -16.39
N LYS A 95 -1.83 8.00 -17.54
CA LYS A 95 -3.20 8.44 -17.73
C LYS A 95 -4.15 7.42 -17.15
N SER A 96 -5.11 7.88 -16.36
CA SER A 96 -6.15 6.99 -15.82
C SER A 96 -7.08 6.57 -16.97
N LYS A 97 -7.49 5.29 -17.02
CA LYS A 97 -8.40 4.78 -18.07
C LYS A 97 -9.77 5.48 -18.07
N THR A 98 -10.17 6.12 -16.96
CA THR A 98 -11.45 6.83 -16.86
C THR A 98 -11.25 8.35 -17.03
N LYS A 99 -11.94 8.93 -18.02
CA LYS A 99 -11.84 10.36 -18.39
C LYS A 99 -12.08 11.32 -17.22
N LEU A 100 -12.99 10.97 -16.30
CA LEU A 100 -13.28 11.78 -15.10
C LEU A 100 -12.07 11.88 -14.15
N TYR A 101 -11.31 10.79 -13.99
CA TYR A 101 -10.09 10.80 -13.18
C TYR A 101 -8.98 11.61 -13.85
N GLN A 102 -8.84 11.50 -15.17
CA GLN A 102 -7.86 12.27 -15.91
C GLN A 102 -8.12 13.78 -15.76
N LEU A 103 -9.38 14.20 -15.87
CA LEU A 103 -9.79 15.60 -15.66
C LEU A 103 -9.44 16.10 -14.25
N MET A 104 -9.69 15.29 -13.21
CA MET A 104 -9.33 15.63 -11.84
C MET A 104 -7.81 15.71 -11.63
N TYR A 105 -7.03 14.78 -12.22
CA TYR A 105 -5.57 14.85 -12.18
C TYR A 105 -5.05 16.10 -12.89
N ASP A 106 -5.65 16.48 -14.01
CA ASP A 106 -5.24 17.65 -14.79
C ASP A 106 -5.59 18.97 -14.07
N VAL A 107 -6.70 19.03 -13.32
CA VAL A 107 -7.05 20.17 -12.45
C VAL A 107 -6.14 20.24 -11.21
N MET A 108 -5.72 19.11 -10.65
CA MET A 108 -4.82 19.07 -9.47
C MET A 108 -3.34 19.24 -9.82
N LYS A 109 -2.93 19.10 -11.08
CA LYS A 109 -1.54 19.29 -11.55
C LYS A 109 -0.84 20.55 -11.05
N PRO A 110 -1.44 21.76 -11.09
CA PRO A 110 -0.78 22.97 -10.57
C PRO A 110 -0.50 22.92 -9.06
N PHE A 111 -1.24 22.12 -8.29
CA PHE A 111 -1.03 21.94 -6.85
C PHE A 111 -0.07 20.79 -6.49
N ASN A 112 0.28 19.92 -7.45
CA ASN A 112 1.26 18.84 -7.25
C ASN A 112 2.62 19.26 -6.68
N PRO A 113 3.27 20.38 -7.09
CA PRO A 113 4.55 20.77 -6.49
C PRO A 113 4.44 21.09 -5.00
N LEU A 114 3.31 21.66 -4.56
CA LEU A 114 3.03 21.90 -3.14
C LEU A 114 2.76 20.58 -2.40
N LEU A 115 1.94 19.69 -2.98
CA LEU A 115 1.64 18.37 -2.40
C LEU A 115 2.90 17.50 -2.28
N LYS A 116 3.80 17.55 -3.27
CA LYS A 116 5.09 16.82 -3.26
C LYS A 116 6.03 17.29 -2.15
N ARG A 117 5.84 18.47 -1.54
CA ARG A 117 6.60 18.87 -0.34
C ARG A 117 6.14 18.16 0.92
N PHE A 118 4.89 17.69 0.99
CA PHE A 118 4.43 16.92 2.14
C PHE A 118 5.13 15.56 2.20
N GLY A 119 5.64 15.21 3.39
CA GLY A 119 6.34 13.94 3.63
C GLY A 119 5.45 12.71 3.40
N SER A 120 4.14 12.88 3.42
CA SER A 120 3.13 11.83 3.23
C SER A 120 2.88 11.44 1.77
N VAL A 121 3.44 12.18 0.81
CA VAL A 121 3.21 11.96 -0.61
C VAL A 121 4.43 11.32 -1.25
N ILE A 122 4.25 10.14 -1.85
CA ILE A 122 5.29 9.39 -2.57
C ILE A 122 4.93 9.29 -4.05
N THR A 123 5.93 9.33 -4.93
CA THR A 123 5.73 9.05 -6.36
C THR A 123 5.85 7.56 -6.66
N SER A 124 5.24 7.07 -7.75
CA SER A 124 5.40 5.69 -8.19
C SER A 124 6.86 5.28 -8.40
N GLU A 125 7.69 6.19 -8.92
CA GLU A 125 9.13 5.96 -9.06
C GLU A 125 9.85 5.82 -7.72
N GLN A 126 9.58 6.73 -6.77
CA GLN A 126 10.16 6.66 -5.43
C GLN A 126 9.75 5.37 -4.72
N LEU A 127 8.49 4.96 -4.88
CA LEU A 127 8.00 3.69 -4.36
C LEU A 127 8.76 2.51 -4.98
N GLY A 128 8.91 2.48 -6.31
CA GLY A 128 9.67 1.43 -7.00
C GLY A 128 11.13 1.37 -6.54
N ARG A 129 11.82 2.51 -6.43
CA ARG A 129 13.19 2.57 -5.90
C ARG A 129 13.26 2.09 -4.44
N ALA A 130 12.28 2.46 -3.62
CA ALA A 130 12.21 1.99 -2.24
C ALA A 130 12.00 0.47 -2.15
N MET A 131 11.13 -0.11 -2.99
CA MET A 131 10.92 -1.56 -3.04
C MET A 131 12.20 -2.32 -3.39
N VAL A 132 12.96 -1.85 -4.38
CA VAL A 132 14.23 -2.49 -4.78
C VAL A 132 15.27 -2.40 -3.67
N ARG A 133 15.45 -1.22 -3.06
CA ARG A 133 16.41 -1.01 -1.97
C ARG A 133 16.07 -1.87 -0.75
N VAL A 134 14.83 -1.82 -0.28
CA VAL A 134 14.39 -2.63 0.87
C VAL A 134 14.45 -4.14 0.54
N GLY A 135 14.13 -4.54 -0.68
CA GLY A 135 14.22 -5.94 -1.10
C GLY A 135 15.65 -6.49 -1.12
N LYS A 136 16.64 -5.65 -1.44
CA LYS A 136 18.06 -6.03 -1.50
C LYS A 136 18.78 -5.88 -0.16
N ASP A 137 18.64 -4.71 0.45
CA ASP A 137 19.47 -4.27 1.57
C ASP A 137 18.75 -4.46 2.92
N GLY A 138 17.44 -4.69 2.88
CA GLY A 138 16.60 -4.72 4.08
C GLY A 138 16.33 -3.33 4.64
N TYR A 139 15.65 -3.29 5.79
CA TYR A 139 15.37 -2.09 6.56
C TYR A 139 15.25 -2.43 8.04
N SER A 140 15.54 -1.47 8.92
CA SER A 140 15.59 -1.67 10.38
C SER A 140 14.25 -2.01 11.03
N ARG A 141 13.14 -1.77 10.33
CA ARG A 141 11.78 -2.01 10.81
C ARG A 141 10.93 -2.62 9.71
N SER A 142 10.06 -3.55 10.09
CA SER A 142 9.17 -4.23 9.16
C SER A 142 8.06 -3.31 8.64
N ILE A 143 7.55 -2.39 9.44
CA ILE A 143 6.53 -1.42 9.02
C ILE A 143 7.22 -0.14 8.54
N ILE A 144 7.02 0.24 7.28
CA ILE A 144 7.66 1.40 6.67
C ILE A 144 6.59 2.41 6.22
N GLU A 145 6.53 3.52 6.94
CA GLU A 145 5.67 4.65 6.63
C GLU A 145 6.09 5.40 5.36
N SER A 146 5.11 6.06 4.74
CA SER A 146 5.28 6.83 3.49
C SER A 146 6.43 7.84 3.52
N SER A 147 6.64 8.51 4.67
CA SER A 147 7.72 9.48 4.84
C SER A 147 9.10 8.87 4.72
N ASP A 148 9.27 7.65 5.19
CA ASP A 148 10.55 6.96 5.12
C ASP A 148 10.72 6.25 3.79
N LEU A 149 9.65 5.69 3.21
CA LEU A 149 9.67 5.22 1.82
C LEU A 149 10.08 6.33 0.85
N LYS A 150 9.62 7.56 1.08
CA LYS A 150 10.05 8.73 0.30
C LYS A 150 11.54 9.03 0.44
N LYS A 151 12.12 8.85 1.63
CA LYS A 151 13.57 9.03 1.88
C LYS A 151 14.36 7.90 1.23
N ILE A 152 13.93 6.65 1.43
CA ILE A 152 14.56 5.45 0.84
C ILE A 152 14.46 5.51 -0.67
N GLY A 153 13.40 6.06 -1.25
CA GLY A 153 13.15 6.15 -2.68
C GLY A 153 13.75 7.36 -3.40
N LYS A 154 14.58 8.18 -2.73
CA LYS A 154 15.37 9.22 -3.40
C LYS A 154 16.44 8.56 -4.25
#